data_AF-A0A1A9BCA1-F1
#
_entry.id   AF-A0A1A9BCA1-F1
#
_cell.length_a   1.000
_cell.length_b   1.000
_cell.length_c   1.000
_cell.angle_alpha   90.00
_cell.angle_beta   90.00
_cell.angle_gamma   90.00
#
_symmetry.space_group_name_H-M   'P 1'
#
loop_
_entity.id
_entity.type
_entity.pdbx_description
1 polymer ?
#
loop_
_entity_poly.entity_id
_entity_poly.type
_entity_poly.pdbx_seq_one_letter_code
_entity_poly.pdbx_strand_id
1 'polypeptide(L)'
;MFAQTLLTKLAEELLKLLVEWLAPKVLRSVPHLAPPDCPRCGGYGVARWAPRWATTVFVLSVLTFAWGFTATVLSLPVVVLVAAVGVRTAWHGDLVAALPGLLAPLGLAGSGAVTVAGAAGMAWYHSFPPRLCRRCHGRWPRRDRAEYLRMVRSVVFACRCGQRLRAPGTAAGVRVRCPRCGTERLAPTVG
;
A
#
# COMPACT_ATOMS: atom_id res chain seq x y z
N MET A 1 -35.93 5.71 -14.21
CA MET A 1 -34.79 6.65 -14.37
C MET A 1 -34.17 7.03 -13.03
N PHE A 2 -34.94 7.52 -12.05
CA PHE A 2 -34.42 7.98 -10.74
C PHE A 2 -33.59 6.93 -9.97
N ALA A 3 -34.03 5.67 -9.99
CA ALA A 3 -33.32 4.56 -9.33
C ALA A 3 -31.94 4.29 -9.96
N GLN A 4 -31.82 4.35 -11.29
CA GLN A 4 -30.53 4.18 -11.97
C GLN A 4 -29.54 5.30 -11.62
N THR A 5 -30.01 6.55 -11.59
CA THR A 5 -29.17 7.70 -11.21
C THR A 5 -28.69 7.64 -9.76
N LEU A 6 -29.54 7.18 -8.84
CA LEU A 6 -29.14 6.92 -7.45
C LEU A 6 -28.12 5.79 -7.37
N LEU A 7 -28.34 4.70 -8.11
CA LEU A 7 -27.44 3.55 -8.14
C LEU A 7 -26.03 3.92 -8.61
N THR A 8 -25.96 4.70 -9.70
CA THR A 8 -24.70 5.16 -10.26
C THR A 8 -23.97 6.11 -9.32
N LYS A 9 -24.71 7.01 -8.66
CA LYS A 9 -24.12 7.94 -7.68
C LYS A 9 -23.60 7.23 -6.45
N LEU A 10 -24.33 6.23 -5.97
CA LEU A 10 -23.93 5.43 -4.83
C LEU A 10 -22.71 4.58 -5.16
N ALA A 11 -22.65 3.96 -6.34
CA ALA A 11 -21.47 3.25 -6.83
C ALA A 11 -20.24 4.17 -6.97
N GLU A 12 -20.43 5.39 -7.49
CA GLU A 12 -19.38 6.40 -7.62
C GLU A 12 -18.79 6.79 -6.25
N GLU A 13 -19.64 7.09 -5.26
CA GLU A 13 -19.20 7.42 -3.90
C GLU A 13 -18.55 6.23 -3.19
N LEU A 14 -19.07 5.01 -3.38
CA LEU A 14 -18.47 3.80 -2.80
C LEU A 14 -17.09 3.52 -3.40
N LEU A 15 -16.95 3.67 -4.72
CA LEU A 15 -15.67 3.53 -5.40
C LEU A 15 -14.68 4.60 -4.92
N LYS A 16 -15.14 5.84 -4.75
CA LYS A 16 -14.35 6.95 -4.25
C LYS A 16 -13.87 6.70 -2.82
N LEU A 17 -14.76 6.30 -1.92
CA LEU A 17 -14.41 5.90 -0.55
C LEU A 17 -13.44 4.72 -0.54
N LEU A 18 -13.63 3.73 -1.41
CA LEU A 18 -12.76 2.58 -1.50
C LEU A 18 -11.37 3.02 -1.98
N VAL A 19 -11.26 3.86 -3.01
CA VAL A 19 -9.97 4.39 -3.48
C VAL A 19 -9.33 5.29 -2.41
N GLU A 20 -10.05 6.24 -1.84
CA GLU A 20 -9.53 7.17 -0.82
C GLU A 20 -9.14 6.46 0.48
N TRP A 21 -9.73 5.31 0.80
CA TRP A 21 -9.41 4.58 2.03
C TRP A 21 -8.38 3.47 1.81
N LEU A 22 -8.54 2.65 0.76
CA LEU A 22 -7.60 1.58 0.44
C LEU A 22 -6.29 2.13 -0.11
N ALA A 23 -6.31 3.11 -1.03
CA ALA A 23 -5.08 3.58 -1.66
C ALA A 23 -4.07 4.11 -0.64
N PRO A 24 -4.40 5.03 0.28
CA PRO A 24 -3.41 5.48 1.26
C PRO A 24 -3.04 4.40 2.27
N LYS A 25 -3.93 3.47 2.65
CA LYS A 25 -3.55 2.36 3.54
C LYS A 25 -2.57 1.41 2.86
N VAL A 26 -2.85 1.01 1.63
CA VAL A 26 -1.98 0.14 0.83
C VAL A 26 -0.66 0.85 0.55
N LEU A 27 -0.69 2.10 0.08
CA LEU A 27 0.51 2.90 -0.18
C LEU A 27 1.34 3.19 1.08
N ARG A 28 0.71 3.38 2.25
CA ARG A 28 1.43 3.51 3.54
C ARG A 28 1.94 2.17 4.07
N SER A 29 1.29 1.06 3.71
CA SER A 29 1.73 -0.29 4.10
C SER A 29 2.93 -0.75 3.29
N VAL A 30 3.06 -0.26 2.06
CA VAL A 30 4.33 -0.37 1.33
C VAL A 30 5.32 0.52 2.05
N PRO A 31 6.49 0.02 2.48
CA PRO A 31 7.58 0.86 2.94
C PRO A 31 8.11 1.65 1.73
N HIS A 32 7.35 2.64 1.25
CA HIS A 32 7.84 3.70 0.38
C HIS A 32 8.66 4.66 1.21
N LEU A 33 9.73 4.15 1.78
CA LEU A 33 10.90 4.99 1.92
C LEU A 33 11.56 4.89 0.55
N ALA A 34 11.33 5.91 -0.27
CA ALA A 34 12.21 6.17 -1.40
C ALA A 34 13.64 5.86 -0.93
N PRO A 35 14.40 5.02 -1.67
CA PRO A 35 15.77 4.73 -1.28
C PRO A 35 16.44 6.06 -0.95
N PRO A 36 17.26 6.11 0.11
CA PRO A 36 18.06 7.30 0.38
C PRO A 36 18.72 7.74 -0.93
N ASP A 37 18.83 9.05 -1.13
CA ASP A 37 19.52 9.61 -2.27
C ASP A 37 20.82 8.81 -2.53
N CYS A 38 21.11 8.50 -3.80
CA CYS A 38 22.20 7.59 -4.15
C CYS A 38 23.46 7.96 -3.35
N PRO A 39 24.08 7.01 -2.61
CA PRO A 39 25.17 7.33 -1.68
C PRO A 39 26.39 7.98 -2.36
N ARG A 40 26.47 7.90 -3.69
CA ARG A 40 27.52 8.54 -4.49
C ARG A 40 27.16 9.93 -5.03
N CYS A 41 25.93 10.17 -5.46
CA CYS A 41 25.58 11.38 -6.23
C CYS A 41 24.28 12.07 -5.80
N GLY A 42 23.63 11.52 -4.79
CA GLY A 42 22.35 11.98 -4.30
C GLY A 42 21.17 11.84 -5.29
N GLY A 43 21.32 11.11 -6.40
CA GLY A 43 20.25 10.88 -7.39
C GLY A 43 19.35 9.69 -7.06
N TYR A 44 18.23 9.54 -7.77
CA TYR A 44 17.32 8.39 -7.61
C TYR A 44 17.73 7.18 -8.49
N GLY A 45 17.44 5.96 -8.01
CA GLY A 45 17.68 4.71 -8.73
C GLY A 45 16.42 4.17 -9.42
N VAL A 46 16.56 3.48 -10.57
CA VAL A 46 15.41 2.92 -11.34
C VAL A 46 15.49 1.41 -11.52
N ALA A 47 16.69 0.85 -11.70
CA ALA A 47 16.85 -0.60 -11.82
C ALA A 47 16.98 -1.21 -10.42
N ARG A 48 16.11 -2.15 -10.05
CA ARG A 48 16.15 -2.83 -8.73
C ARG A 48 16.95 -4.12 -8.77
N TRP A 49 17.65 -4.41 -7.68
CA TRP A 49 18.28 -5.71 -7.47
C TRP A 49 17.23 -6.65 -6.90
N ALA A 50 16.63 -7.47 -7.76
CA ALA A 50 15.76 -8.55 -7.33
C ALA A 50 16.34 -9.87 -7.86
N PRO A 51 16.47 -10.92 -7.02
CA PRO A 51 16.78 -12.24 -7.54
C PRO A 51 15.68 -12.69 -8.52
N ARG A 52 16.02 -13.62 -9.44
CA ARG A 52 15.08 -14.05 -10.51
C ARG A 52 13.72 -14.46 -9.95
N TRP A 53 13.69 -15.22 -8.85
CA TRP A 53 12.46 -15.65 -8.19
C TRP A 53 11.61 -14.49 -7.66
N ALA A 54 12.23 -13.41 -7.16
CA ALA A 54 11.50 -12.23 -6.68
C ALA A 54 10.85 -11.46 -7.85
N THR A 55 11.47 -11.49 -9.03
CA THR A 55 10.88 -10.93 -10.25
C THR A 55 9.66 -11.76 -10.69
N THR A 56 9.74 -13.09 -10.58
CA THR A 56 8.58 -13.96 -10.82
C THR A 56 7.43 -13.64 -9.86
N VAL A 57 7.72 -13.48 -8.56
CA VAL A 57 6.72 -13.06 -7.57
C VAL A 57 6.09 -11.73 -7.94
N PHE A 58 6.89 -10.75 -8.40
CA PHE A 58 6.37 -9.46 -8.85
C PHE A 58 5.40 -9.60 -10.02
N VAL A 59 5.78 -10.33 -11.07
CA VAL A 59 4.92 -10.55 -12.25
C VAL A 59 3.62 -11.23 -11.84
N LEU A 60 3.69 -12.30 -11.04
CA LEU A 60 2.50 -12.96 -10.51
C LEU A 60 1.65 -12.01 -9.67
N SER A 61 2.26 -11.15 -8.87
CA SER A 61 1.55 -10.16 -8.05
C SER A 61 0.82 -9.11 -8.90
N VAL A 62 1.45 -8.64 -9.98
CA VAL A 62 0.83 -7.73 -10.95
C VAL A 62 -0.36 -8.39 -11.63
N LEU A 63 -0.21 -9.65 -12.08
CA LEU A 63 -1.30 -10.39 -12.71
C LEU A 63 -2.45 -10.63 -11.75
N THR A 64 -2.16 -11.07 -10.52
CA THR A 64 -3.16 -11.27 -9.46
C THR A 64 -3.88 -9.96 -9.11
N PHE A 65 -3.14 -8.85 -9.01
CA PHE A 65 -3.73 -7.53 -8.79
C PHE A 65 -4.66 -7.13 -9.94
N ALA A 66 -4.18 -7.22 -11.18
CA ALA A 66 -4.96 -6.86 -12.37
C ALA A 66 -6.22 -7.71 -12.48
N TRP A 67 -6.11 -9.01 -12.23
CA TRP A 67 -7.25 -9.94 -12.22
C TRP A 67 -8.26 -9.58 -11.14
N GLY A 68 -7.82 -9.44 -9.88
CA GLY A 68 -8.69 -9.07 -8.76
C GLY A 68 -9.39 -7.73 -9.01
N PHE A 69 -8.64 -6.73 -9.45
CA PHE A 69 -9.17 -5.39 -9.73
C PHE A 69 -10.21 -5.42 -10.85
N THR A 70 -9.91 -6.12 -11.95
CA THR A 70 -10.85 -6.26 -13.08
C THR A 70 -12.12 -6.99 -12.63
N ALA A 71 -11.98 -8.07 -11.85
CA ALA A 71 -13.11 -8.79 -11.30
C ALA A 71 -13.97 -7.89 -10.40
N THR A 72 -13.35 -7.06 -9.53
CA THR A 72 -14.08 -6.11 -8.68
C THR A 72 -14.83 -5.08 -9.52
N VAL A 73 -14.18 -4.47 -10.52
CA VAL A 73 -14.81 -3.44 -11.38
C VAL A 73 -15.98 -4.02 -12.17
N LEU A 74 -15.84 -5.22 -12.73
CA LEU A 74 -16.89 -5.86 -13.52
C LEU A 74 -18.04 -6.41 -12.65
N SER A 75 -17.75 -6.89 -11.44
CA SER A 75 -18.78 -7.46 -10.54
C SER A 75 -19.57 -6.39 -9.79
N LEU A 76 -19.02 -5.19 -9.60
CA LEU A 76 -19.67 -4.10 -8.87
C LEU A 76 -21.08 -3.75 -9.39
N PRO A 77 -21.33 -3.49 -10.70
CA PRO A 77 -22.67 -3.18 -11.18
C PRO A 77 -23.66 -4.34 -10.98
N VAL A 78 -23.20 -5.58 -11.15
CA VAL A 78 -24.01 -6.79 -10.96
C VAL A 78 -24.42 -6.92 -9.50
N VAL A 79 -23.47 -6.79 -8.58
CA VAL A 79 -23.72 -6.88 -7.14
C VAL A 79 -24.67 -5.80 -6.66
N VAL A 80 -24.51 -4.56 -7.14
CA VAL A 80 -25.40 -3.47 -6.77
C VAL A 80 -26.82 -3.71 -7.27
N LEU A 81 -27.00 -4.22 -8.49
CA LEU A 81 -28.31 -4.57 -9.03
C LEU A 81 -28.96 -5.72 -8.26
N VAL A 82 -28.22 -6.78 -7.98
CA VAL A 82 -28.70 -7.95 -7.23
C VAL A 82 -29.05 -7.60 -5.79
N ALA A 83 -28.27 -6.74 -5.14
CA ALA A 83 -28.58 -6.20 -3.82
C ALA A 83 -29.85 -5.32 -3.84
N ALA A 84 -30.02 -4.46 -4.85
CA ALA A 84 -31.22 -3.63 -4.98
C ALA A 84 -32.49 -4.48 -5.15
N VAL A 85 -32.43 -5.56 -5.94
CA VAL A 85 -33.52 -6.52 -6.08
C VAL A 85 -33.78 -7.22 -4.74
N GLY A 86 -32.74 -7.68 -4.05
CA GLY A 86 -32.87 -8.32 -2.73
C GLY A 86 -33.53 -7.45 -1.67
N VAL A 87 -33.16 -6.16 -1.60
CA VAL A 87 -33.78 -5.19 -0.68
C VAL A 87 -35.26 -5.02 -1.02
N ARG A 88 -35.59 -4.91 -2.31
CA ARG A 88 -36.98 -4.79 -2.76
C ARG A 88 -37.81 -6.03 -2.40
N THR A 89 -37.27 -7.24 -2.60
CA THR A 89 -37.98 -8.48 -2.25
C THR A 89 -38.16 -8.61 -0.74
N ALA A 90 -37.16 -8.20 0.06
CA ALA A 90 -37.26 -8.18 1.51
C ALA A 90 -38.37 -7.24 2.00
N TRP A 91 -38.52 -6.07 1.37
CA TRP A 91 -39.62 -5.12 1.67
C TRP A 91 -41.01 -5.69 1.38
N HIS A 92 -41.14 -6.64 0.46
CA HIS A 92 -42.39 -7.33 0.18
C HIS A 92 -42.66 -8.53 1.11
N GLY A 93 -41.82 -8.74 2.13
CA GLY A 93 -42.02 -9.75 3.17
C GLY A 93 -41.38 -11.12 2.89
N ASP A 94 -40.73 -11.31 1.74
CA ASP A 94 -40.05 -12.56 1.41
C ASP A 94 -38.53 -12.47 1.67
N LEU A 95 -38.16 -12.75 2.92
CA LEU A 95 -36.77 -12.71 3.38
C LEU A 95 -35.92 -13.84 2.78
N VAL A 96 -36.51 -15.00 2.47
CA VAL A 96 -35.77 -16.15 1.93
C VAL A 96 -35.39 -15.87 0.47
N ALA A 97 -36.32 -15.34 -0.33
CA ALA A 97 -36.03 -14.91 -1.70
C ALA A 97 -35.04 -13.73 -1.76
N ALA A 98 -35.02 -12.88 -0.72
CA ALA A 98 -34.10 -11.76 -0.62
C ALA A 98 -32.66 -12.14 -0.26
N LEU A 99 -32.44 -13.31 0.34
CA LEU A 99 -31.16 -13.72 0.92
C LEU A 99 -29.97 -13.63 -0.07
N PRO A 100 -30.07 -14.14 -1.33
CA PRO A 100 -28.97 -14.04 -2.29
C PRO A 100 -28.63 -12.58 -2.63
N GLY A 101 -29.64 -11.70 -2.70
CA GLY A 101 -29.46 -10.27 -2.93
C GLY A 101 -28.72 -9.59 -1.78
N LEU A 102 -29.10 -9.91 -0.54
CA LEU A 102 -28.46 -9.37 0.66
C LEU A 102 -27.03 -9.86 0.85
N LEU A 103 -26.71 -11.08 0.40
CA LEU A 103 -25.37 -11.67 0.50
C LEU A 103 -24.46 -11.34 -0.69
N ALA A 104 -24.99 -10.81 -1.81
CA ALA A 104 -24.21 -10.48 -2.99
C ALA A 104 -22.97 -9.58 -2.72
N PRO A 105 -23.01 -8.58 -1.81
CA PRO A 105 -21.83 -7.79 -1.46
C PRO A 105 -20.68 -8.61 -0.88
N LEU A 106 -20.94 -9.75 -0.23
CA LEU A 106 -19.90 -10.63 0.28
C LEU A 106 -19.06 -11.26 -0.85
N GLY A 107 -19.65 -11.41 -2.04
CA GLY A 107 -18.91 -11.85 -3.23
C GLY A 107 -17.79 -10.88 -3.64
N LEU A 108 -17.97 -9.58 -3.38
CA LEU A 108 -16.92 -8.58 -3.64
C LEU A 108 -15.71 -8.76 -2.73
N ALA A 109 -15.90 -9.29 -1.52
CA ALA A 109 -14.82 -9.51 -0.56
C ALA A 109 -13.74 -10.44 -1.12
N GLY A 110 -14.14 -11.46 -1.91
CA GLY A 110 -13.20 -12.36 -2.59
C GLY A 110 -12.30 -11.62 -3.59
N SER A 111 -12.90 -10.86 -4.52
CA SER A 111 -12.15 -10.07 -5.51
C SER A 111 -11.28 -8.99 -4.86
N GLY A 112 -11.79 -8.35 -3.81
CA GLY A 112 -11.05 -7.38 -3.01
C GLY A 112 -9.84 -8.00 -2.33
N ALA A 113 -9.98 -9.19 -1.73
CA ALA A 113 -8.87 -9.91 -1.12
C ALA A 113 -7.77 -10.27 -2.12
N VAL A 114 -8.14 -10.73 -3.31
CA VAL A 114 -7.19 -11.03 -4.41
C VAL A 114 -6.43 -9.77 -4.84
N THR A 115 -7.13 -8.64 -4.99
CA THR A 115 -6.53 -7.35 -5.31
C THR A 115 -5.52 -6.93 -4.25
N VAL A 116 -5.90 -7.01 -2.97
CA VAL A 116 -5.02 -6.67 -1.84
C VAL A 116 -3.79 -7.59 -1.79
N ALA A 117 -3.95 -8.88 -2.06
CA ALA A 117 -2.85 -9.84 -2.10
C ALA A 117 -1.84 -9.50 -3.22
N GLY A 118 -2.32 -9.19 -4.43
CA GLY A 118 -1.48 -8.74 -5.53
C GLY A 118 -0.75 -7.43 -5.20
N ALA A 119 -1.43 -6.47 -4.58
CA ALA A 119 -0.81 -5.22 -4.12
C ALA A 119 0.28 -5.45 -3.07
N ALA A 120 0.04 -6.35 -2.11
CA ALA A 120 1.04 -6.71 -1.09
C ALA A 120 2.28 -7.38 -1.71
N GLY A 121 2.11 -8.22 -2.74
CA GLY A 121 3.23 -8.83 -3.44
C GLY A 121 4.07 -7.83 -4.26
N MET A 122 3.42 -6.85 -4.90
CA MET A 122 4.12 -5.72 -5.55
C MET A 122 4.87 -4.87 -4.52
N ALA A 123 4.23 -4.55 -3.39
CA ALA A 123 4.84 -3.82 -2.28
C ALA A 123 6.09 -4.53 -1.73
N TRP A 124 5.99 -5.85 -1.56
CA TRP A 124 7.10 -6.70 -1.14
C TRP A 124 8.26 -6.64 -2.15
N TYR A 125 8.01 -6.69 -3.46
CA TYR A 125 9.05 -6.52 -4.49
C TYR A 125 9.71 -5.13 -4.42
N HIS A 126 8.94 -4.08 -4.17
CA HIS A 126 9.46 -2.72 -4.01
C HIS A 126 10.28 -2.50 -2.73
N SER A 127 10.33 -3.47 -1.82
CA SER A 127 11.23 -3.41 -0.66
C SER A 127 12.68 -3.79 -0.97
N PHE A 128 12.97 -4.32 -2.17
CA PHE A 128 14.33 -4.63 -2.60
C PHE A 128 15.11 -3.37 -3.04
N PRO A 129 16.42 -3.29 -2.72
CA PRO A 129 17.25 -2.12 -3.01
C PRO A 129 17.46 -1.90 -4.52
N PRO A 130 17.67 -0.65 -4.97
CA PRO A 130 18.13 -0.37 -6.33
C PRO A 130 19.50 -1.03 -6.62
N ARG A 131 19.73 -1.44 -7.86
CA ARG A 131 21.00 -1.97 -8.41
C ARG A 131 21.87 -0.87 -9.01
N LEU A 132 21.26 0.07 -9.72
CA LEU A 132 21.95 1.15 -10.46
C LEU A 132 21.27 2.50 -10.23
N CYS A 133 22.08 3.54 -10.04
CA CYS A 133 21.59 4.92 -10.05
C CYS A 133 21.36 5.38 -11.50
N ARG A 134 20.26 6.09 -11.78
CA ARG A 134 20.03 6.66 -13.13
C ARG A 134 20.98 7.80 -13.45
N ARG A 135 21.36 8.56 -12.41
CA ARG A 135 22.13 9.79 -12.55
C ARG A 135 23.61 9.54 -12.77
N CYS A 136 24.24 8.73 -11.91
CA CYS A 136 25.68 8.48 -11.98
C CYS A 136 26.04 7.10 -12.53
N HIS A 137 25.05 6.26 -12.87
CA HIS A 137 25.24 4.85 -13.24
C HIS A 137 26.03 4.00 -12.22
N GLY A 138 26.27 4.54 -11.02
CA GLY A 138 26.95 3.85 -9.94
C GLY A 138 26.17 2.63 -9.49
N ARG A 139 26.90 1.53 -9.24
CA ARG A 139 26.33 0.34 -8.60
C ARG A 139 26.06 0.63 -7.14
N TRP A 140 24.86 0.27 -6.72
CA TRP A 140 24.51 0.27 -5.31
C TRP A 140 25.24 -0.87 -4.59
N PRO A 141 25.69 -0.65 -3.34
CA PRO A 141 26.26 -1.73 -2.54
C PRO A 141 25.24 -2.85 -2.40
N ARG A 142 25.65 -4.08 -2.68
CA ARG A 142 24.80 -5.26 -2.51
C ARG A 142 24.62 -5.50 -1.02
N ARG A 143 23.46 -5.08 -0.50
CA ARG A 143 23.06 -5.31 0.88
C ARG A 143 21.93 -6.32 0.91
N ASP A 144 21.87 -7.11 1.97
CA ASP A 144 20.71 -7.96 2.23
C ASP A 144 19.46 -7.07 2.37
N ARG A 145 18.29 -7.55 1.94
CA ARG A 145 17.00 -6.89 2.15
C ARG A 145 16.81 -6.52 3.63
N ALA A 146 17.19 -7.39 4.56
CA ALA A 146 17.06 -7.12 5.99
C ALA A 146 17.98 -5.96 6.46
N GLU A 147 19.19 -5.88 5.92
CA GLU A 147 20.13 -4.78 6.18
C GLU A 147 19.61 -3.47 5.59
N TYR A 148 19.14 -3.49 4.35
CA TYR A 148 18.53 -2.34 3.69
C TYR A 148 17.30 -1.82 4.47
N LEU A 149 16.40 -2.70 4.88
CA LEU A 149 15.23 -2.33 5.68
C LEU A 149 15.61 -1.73 7.05
N ARG A 150 16.71 -2.19 7.68
CA ARG A 150 17.23 -1.59 8.92
C ARG A 150 17.78 -0.18 8.72
N MET A 151 18.47 0.08 7.60
CA MET A 151 18.95 1.43 7.24
C MET A 151 17.81 2.41 6.99
N VAL A 152 16.79 1.90 6.32
CA VAL A 152 15.70 2.70 5.80
C VAL A 152 14.62 2.93 6.86
N ARG A 153 14.43 2.01 7.81
CA ARG A 153 13.55 2.22 8.96
C ARG A 153 14.00 3.46 9.73
N SER A 154 13.13 4.45 9.84
CA SER A 154 13.41 5.62 10.65
C SER A 154 12.96 5.40 12.10
N VAL A 155 13.81 5.72 13.07
CA VAL A 155 13.47 5.74 14.49
C VAL A 155 12.89 7.09 14.84
N VAL A 156 11.72 7.09 15.47
CA VAL A 156 11.13 8.31 16.03
C VAL A 156 11.42 8.32 17.53
N PHE A 157 12.03 9.39 18.03
CA PHE A 157 12.33 9.56 19.44
C PHE A 157 12.01 10.99 19.89
N ALA A 158 11.76 11.18 21.18
CA ALA A 158 11.44 12.49 21.72
C ALA A 158 12.71 13.21 22.17
N CYS A 159 12.83 14.49 21.81
CA CYS A 159 13.75 15.41 22.47
C CYS A 159 13.20 15.78 23.86
N ARG A 160 14.07 16.20 24.79
CA ARG A 160 13.64 16.67 26.13
C ARG A 160 12.67 17.85 26.08
N CYS A 161 12.67 18.65 25.00
CA CYS A 161 11.71 19.74 24.81
C CYS A 161 10.32 19.27 24.32
N GLY A 162 10.09 17.95 24.21
CA GLY A 162 8.85 17.35 23.71
C GLY A 162 8.76 17.23 22.19
N GLN A 163 9.72 17.77 21.43
CA GLN A 163 9.75 17.64 19.97
C GLN A 163 10.02 16.19 19.54
N ARG A 164 9.20 15.63 18.64
CA ARG A 164 9.46 14.34 18.01
C ARG A 164 10.51 14.51 16.90
N LEU A 165 11.60 13.77 17.00
CA LEU A 165 12.70 13.70 16.03
C LEU A 165 12.63 12.37 15.30
N ARG A 166 13.03 12.38 14.02
CA ARG A 166 13.09 11.18 13.19
C ARG A 166 14.53 11.03 12.66
N ALA A 167 15.15 9.88 12.90
CA ALA A 167 16.49 9.56 12.42
C ALA A 167 16.49 8.24 11.65
N PRO A 168 17.41 8.02 10.70
CA PRO A 168 17.61 6.70 10.09
C PRO A 168 17.93 5.65 11.15
N GLY A 169 17.52 4.40 10.95
CA GLY A 169 17.73 3.29 11.90
C GLY A 169 19.20 2.91 12.05
N THR A 170 20.00 3.15 11.00
CA THR A 170 21.46 3.03 11.09
C THR A 170 22.15 4.23 11.71
N ALA A 171 21.42 5.29 12.06
CA ALA A 171 21.98 6.43 12.75
C ALA A 171 22.10 6.18 14.27
N ALA A 172 22.08 4.92 14.72
CA ALA A 172 22.36 4.55 16.10
C ALA A 172 23.70 5.18 16.55
N GLY A 173 23.65 6.02 17.58
CA GLY A 173 24.82 6.77 18.06
C GLY A 173 25.16 8.06 17.29
N VAL A 174 24.42 8.40 16.22
CA VAL A 174 24.56 9.69 15.53
C VAL A 174 23.85 10.78 16.33
N ARG A 175 24.48 11.94 16.43
CA ARG A 175 23.90 13.13 17.06
C ARG A 175 22.95 13.82 16.10
N VAL A 176 21.69 13.93 16.51
CA VAL A 176 20.64 14.65 15.80
C VAL A 176 20.35 15.94 16.55
N ARG A 177 20.46 17.07 15.87
CA ARG A 177 20.17 18.38 16.45
C ARG A 177 18.66 18.64 16.41
N CYS A 178 18.08 19.01 17.56
CA CYS A 178 16.66 19.35 17.62
C CYS A 178 16.42 20.71 16.96
N PRO A 179 15.50 20.83 15.98
CA PRO A 179 15.21 22.12 15.33
C PRO A 179 14.49 23.10 16.26
N ARG A 180 13.87 22.62 17.35
CA ARG A 180 13.09 23.46 18.28
C ARG A 180 13.95 24.07 19.39
N CYS A 181 14.82 23.29 20.02
CA CYS A 181 15.62 23.73 21.17
C CYS A 181 17.14 23.75 20.91
N GLY A 182 17.57 23.40 19.69
CA GLY A 182 18.98 23.39 19.30
C GLY A 182 19.85 22.31 19.95
N THR A 183 19.33 21.56 20.93
CA THR A 183 20.07 20.53 21.66
C THR A 183 20.34 19.30 20.81
N GLU A 184 21.55 18.76 20.88
CA GLU A 184 21.92 17.50 20.24
C GLU A 184 21.47 16.30 21.07
N ARG A 185 20.97 15.27 20.39
CA ARG A 185 20.53 14.01 20.99
C ARG A 185 21.12 12.84 20.22
N LEU A 186 21.62 11.84 20.94
CA LEU A 186 22.00 10.56 20.35
C LEU A 186 20.74 9.81 19.94
N ALA A 187 20.66 9.41 18.68
CA ALA A 187 19.59 8.54 18.21
C ALA A 187 19.73 7.15 18.86
N PRO A 188 18.64 6.56 19.38
CA PRO A 188 18.67 5.28 20.09
C PRO A 188 18.95 4.11 19.14
N THR A 189 19.63 3.09 19.65
CA THR A 189 19.83 1.81 18.95
C THR A 189 18.50 1.06 18.86
N VAL A 190 18.10 0.67 17.65
CA VAL A 190 16.99 -0.28 17.47
C VAL A 190 17.57 -1.68 17.65
N GLY A 191 17.31 -2.30 18.81
CA GLY A 191 17.57 -3.72 19.06
C GLY A 191 16.58 -4.60 18.30
#